data_AF-A0A5C8B4M9-F1
#
_entry.id   AF-A0A5C8B4M9-F1
#
_cell.length_a   1.000
_cell.length_b   1.000
_cell.length_c   1.000
_cell.angle_alpha   90.00
_cell.angle_beta   90.00
_cell.angle_gamma   90.00
#
_symmetry.space_group_name_H-M   'P 1'
#
loop_
_entity.id
_entity.type
_entity.pdbx_description
1 polymer ?
#
loop_
_entity_poly.entity_id
_entity_poly.type
_entity_poly.pdbx_seq_one_letter_code
_entity_poly.pdbx_strand_id
1 'polypeptide(L)'
;MQPSTSSTLSPSSSAFSGASAVATEPRQSAYAGYPIIRRKGPDVAFEPSKIAVALVKAFLAVHGTQGAASAGVREDVATLTAAVVRGLLRSRHSGGTFHIEDVQDQVELGLMRGGHHEVARAYVLYRERRTQERARQAEEQTPAAPQLHVMDGGERVALDLARLQSLIASACVGLGSDISAQPIVAETMRNLYDG
;
A
#
# COMPACT_ATOMS: atom_id res chain seq x y z
N MET A 1 60.78 -0.50 -61.42
CA MET A 1 59.82 0.15 -60.50
C MET A 1 58.85 -0.91 -59.99
N GLN A 2 59.06 -1.40 -58.77
CA GLN A 2 58.00 -1.96 -57.91
C GLN A 2 57.28 -0.77 -57.21
N PRO A 3 56.16 -0.92 -56.44
CA PRO A 3 55.56 -2.14 -55.88
C PRO A 3 54.01 -2.25 -55.91
N SER A 4 53.57 -3.49 -55.65
CA SER A 4 52.48 -3.94 -54.77
C SER A 4 51.07 -3.32 -54.86
N THR A 5 50.11 -4.13 -55.28
CA THR A 5 48.68 -3.97 -54.98
C THR A 5 48.34 -4.73 -53.69
N SER A 6 47.86 -3.99 -52.68
CA SER A 6 47.50 -4.51 -51.35
C SER A 6 46.08 -5.09 -51.32
N SER A 7 45.96 -6.23 -50.65
CA SER A 7 44.71 -6.86 -50.19
C SER A 7 43.95 -5.97 -49.21
N THR A 8 42.62 -5.98 -49.30
CA THR A 8 41.75 -5.81 -48.13
C THR A 8 40.49 -6.65 -48.29
N LEU A 9 40.43 -7.77 -47.54
CA LEU A 9 39.22 -8.56 -47.32
C LEU A 9 38.51 -7.99 -46.09
N SER A 10 37.29 -7.49 -46.27
CA SER A 10 36.35 -7.24 -45.17
C SER A 10 35.23 -8.28 -45.25
N PRO A 11 34.97 -9.08 -44.20
CA PRO A 11 33.81 -9.95 -44.17
C PRO A 11 32.54 -9.12 -43.91
N SER A 12 31.56 -9.28 -44.79
CA SER A 12 30.19 -8.79 -44.62
C SER A 12 29.52 -9.46 -43.43
N SER A 13 29.31 -8.69 -42.37
CA SER A 13 28.37 -9.01 -41.30
C SER A 13 26.96 -8.57 -41.70
N SER A 14 25.97 -9.38 -41.33
CA SER A 14 24.52 -9.09 -41.25
C SER A 14 23.65 -9.50 -42.43
N ALA A 15 22.95 -10.64 -42.26
CA ALA A 15 21.52 -10.76 -42.51
C ALA A 15 20.95 -12.04 -41.87
N PHE A 16 20.82 -12.05 -40.54
CA PHE A 16 19.75 -12.84 -39.90
C PHE A 16 18.71 -11.86 -39.39
N SER A 17 17.80 -11.48 -40.29
CA SER A 17 16.54 -10.83 -39.96
C SER A 17 15.63 -11.92 -39.39
N GLY A 18 15.45 -11.90 -38.07
CA GLY A 18 14.66 -12.93 -37.39
C GLY A 18 14.69 -12.85 -35.87
N ALA A 19 14.85 -11.66 -35.30
CA ALA A 19 14.54 -11.44 -33.89
C ALA A 19 13.36 -10.50 -33.83
N SER A 20 12.17 -11.06 -33.63
CA SER A 20 11.02 -10.29 -33.15
C SER A 20 11.46 -9.57 -31.88
N ALA A 21 11.73 -8.27 -32.02
CA ALA A 21 11.78 -7.37 -30.89
C ALA A 21 10.39 -7.42 -30.26
N VAL A 22 10.26 -8.15 -29.15
CA VAL A 22 9.10 -8.06 -28.28
C VAL A 22 9.12 -6.65 -27.71
N ALA A 23 8.48 -5.73 -28.44
CA ALA A 23 8.25 -4.38 -28.00
C ALA A 23 7.47 -4.43 -26.69
N THR A 24 8.15 -4.09 -25.60
CA THR A 24 7.54 -3.90 -24.29
C THR A 24 6.92 -2.51 -24.26
N GLU A 25 5.77 -2.36 -24.91
CA GLU A 25 4.88 -1.21 -24.69
C GLU A 25 4.11 -1.38 -23.37
N PRO A 26 3.72 -0.29 -22.67
CA PRO A 26 3.35 -0.36 -21.27
C PRO A 26 1.99 -1.06 -21.11
N ARG A 27 2.00 -2.23 -20.47
CA ARG A 27 0.82 -2.98 -20.02
C ARG A 27 -0.14 -2.21 -19.09
N GLN A 28 0.13 -0.95 -18.76
CA GLN A 28 -0.76 -0.09 -17.97
C GLN A 28 -2.16 0.04 -18.61
N SER A 29 -2.25 0.02 -19.95
CA SER A 29 -3.54 0.08 -20.66
C SER A 29 -4.40 -1.17 -20.46
N ALA A 30 -3.78 -2.36 -20.37
CA ALA A 30 -4.50 -3.63 -20.26
C ALA A 30 -5.25 -3.82 -18.92
N TYR A 31 -4.90 -3.03 -17.91
CA TYR A 31 -5.45 -3.14 -16.55
C TYR A 31 -6.32 -1.94 -16.15
N ALA A 32 -6.57 -0.99 -17.07
CA ALA A 32 -7.37 0.20 -16.80
C ALA A 32 -8.81 -0.12 -16.35
N GLY A 33 -9.36 -1.28 -16.73
CA GLY A 33 -10.68 -1.77 -16.31
C GLY A 33 -10.74 -2.40 -14.91
N TYR A 34 -9.64 -2.35 -14.14
CA TYR A 34 -9.53 -3.00 -12.83
C TYR A 34 -9.01 -2.03 -11.75
N PRO A 35 -9.77 -1.01 -11.34
CA PRO A 35 -9.39 -0.17 -10.21
C PRO A 35 -9.33 -0.97 -8.90
N ILE A 36 -8.44 -0.55 -8.00
CA ILE A 36 -8.25 -1.11 -6.67
C ILE A 36 -8.80 -0.16 -5.61
N ILE A 37 -9.78 -0.64 -4.84
CA ILE A 37 -10.33 0.04 -3.67
C ILE A 37 -9.38 -0.21 -2.49
N ARG A 38 -8.73 0.86 -2.02
CA ARG A 38 -7.86 0.84 -0.84
C ARG A 38 -8.66 0.94 0.46
N ARG A 39 -8.07 0.55 1.59
CA ARG A 39 -8.70 0.67 2.93
C ARG A 39 -9.07 2.11 3.29
N LYS A 40 -8.28 3.09 2.83
CA LYS A 40 -8.50 4.53 2.99
C LYS A 40 -7.87 5.27 1.80
N GLY A 41 -8.47 6.36 1.36
CA GLY A 41 -8.01 7.18 0.23
C GLY A 41 -8.61 6.78 -1.11
N PRO A 42 -8.28 7.51 -2.20
CA PRO A 42 -8.87 7.27 -3.50
C PRO A 42 -8.51 5.88 -4.05
N ASP A 43 -9.35 5.38 -4.94
CA ASP A 43 -9.06 4.22 -5.76
C ASP A 43 -7.82 4.44 -6.62
N VAL A 44 -7.11 3.35 -6.91
CA VAL A 44 -5.85 3.37 -7.67
C VAL A 44 -5.90 2.35 -8.79
N ALA A 45 -5.18 2.59 -9.88
CA ALA A 45 -5.08 1.62 -10.96
C ALA A 45 -4.41 0.32 -10.49
N PHE A 46 -4.85 -0.82 -11.02
CA PHE A 46 -4.19 -2.10 -10.78
C PHE A 46 -2.84 -2.17 -11.50
N GLU A 47 -1.78 -2.34 -10.71
CA GLU A 47 -0.40 -2.44 -11.20
C GLU A 47 0.23 -3.78 -10.76
N PRO A 48 0.41 -4.75 -11.67
CA PRO A 48 1.08 -6.02 -11.35
C PRO A 48 2.50 -5.86 -10.77
N SER A 49 3.20 -4.78 -11.13
CA SER A 49 4.52 -4.45 -10.61
C SER A 49 4.52 -4.28 -9.07
N LYS A 50 3.42 -3.79 -8.48
CA LYS A 50 3.29 -3.65 -7.02
C LYS A 50 3.22 -5.01 -6.32
N ILE A 51 2.62 -6.02 -6.96
CA ILE A 51 2.61 -7.40 -6.46
C ILE A 51 4.04 -7.96 -6.47
N ALA A 52 4.75 -7.82 -7.59
CA ALA A 52 6.14 -8.28 -7.70
C ALA A 52 7.04 -7.66 -6.61
N VAL A 53 6.94 -6.35 -6.39
CA VAL A 53 7.70 -5.65 -5.33
C VAL A 53 7.36 -6.19 -3.94
N ALA A 54 6.08 -6.46 -3.67
CA ALA A 54 5.67 -7.02 -2.37
C ALA A 54 6.20 -8.44 -2.17
N LEU A 55 6.18 -9.27 -3.21
CA LEU A 55 6.77 -10.61 -3.20
C LEU A 55 8.28 -10.54 -2.95
N VAL A 56 9.03 -9.69 -3.67
CA VAL A 56 10.47 -9.49 -3.43
C VAL A 56 10.76 -9.14 -1.97
N LYS A 57 9.96 -8.26 -1.36
CA LYS A 57 10.13 -7.91 0.06
C LYS A 57 9.91 -9.11 0.99
N ALA A 58 8.95 -9.98 0.68
CA ALA A 58 8.71 -11.19 1.46
C ALA A 58 9.86 -12.20 1.31
N PHE A 59 10.35 -12.43 0.08
CA PHE A 59 11.52 -13.29 -0.16
C PHE A 59 12.79 -12.72 0.50
N LEU A 60 12.98 -11.40 0.47
CA LEU A 60 14.09 -10.72 1.15
C LEU A 60 14.05 -10.93 2.66
N ALA A 61 12.87 -10.93 3.26
CA ALA A 61 12.69 -11.13 4.70
C ALA A 61 13.07 -12.55 5.15
N VAL A 62 12.99 -13.55 4.26
CA VAL A 62 13.32 -14.95 4.56
C VAL A 62 14.76 -15.30 4.18
N HIS A 63 15.18 -14.96 2.96
CA HIS A 63 16.46 -15.39 2.40
C HIS A 63 17.56 -14.33 2.46
N GLY A 64 17.27 -13.15 3.01
CA GLY A 64 18.18 -12.01 3.03
C GLY A 64 18.47 -11.43 1.65
N THR A 65 19.37 -10.45 1.61
CA THR A 65 19.73 -9.71 0.37
C THR A 65 20.37 -10.60 -0.69
N GLN A 66 21.25 -11.52 -0.28
CA GLN A 66 21.95 -12.40 -1.21
C GLN A 66 21.04 -13.49 -1.79
N GLY A 67 20.14 -14.05 -0.99
CA GLY A 67 19.19 -15.07 -1.46
C GLY A 67 18.11 -14.48 -2.38
N ALA A 68 17.61 -13.28 -2.08
CA ALA A 68 16.58 -12.62 -2.89
C ALA A 68 17.10 -12.10 -4.25
N ALA A 69 18.42 -11.89 -4.38
CA ALA A 69 19.06 -11.51 -5.64
C ALA A 69 19.41 -12.72 -6.53
N SER A 70 19.08 -13.94 -6.12
CA SER A 70 19.31 -15.13 -6.93
C SER A 70 18.43 -15.17 -8.19
N ALA A 71 18.89 -15.86 -9.23
CA ALA A 71 18.10 -16.03 -10.46
C ALA A 71 16.81 -16.84 -10.20
N GLY A 72 16.90 -17.88 -9.38
CA GLY A 72 15.74 -18.72 -9.01
C GLY A 72 14.66 -17.91 -8.30
N VAL A 73 15.01 -17.08 -7.31
CA VAL A 73 14.00 -16.24 -6.63
C VAL A 73 13.35 -15.24 -7.58
N ARG A 74 14.10 -14.66 -8.52
CA ARG A 74 13.50 -13.77 -9.53
C ARG A 74 12.49 -14.50 -10.42
N GLU A 75 12.80 -15.73 -10.81
CA GLU A 75 11.91 -16.58 -11.60
C GLU A 75 10.66 -16.99 -10.80
N ASP A 76 10.83 -17.37 -9.53
CA ASP A 76 9.72 -17.67 -8.63
C ASP A 76 8.80 -16.46 -8.46
N VAL A 77 9.36 -15.28 -8.19
CA VAL A 77 8.59 -14.03 -8.08
C VAL A 77 7.84 -13.71 -9.37
N ALA A 78 8.47 -13.88 -10.54
CA ALA A 78 7.82 -13.64 -11.83
C ALA A 78 6.66 -14.63 -12.06
N THR A 79 6.88 -15.91 -11.77
CA THR A 79 5.89 -16.98 -11.91
C THR A 79 4.71 -16.77 -10.96
N LEU A 80 4.98 -16.46 -9.69
CA LEU A 80 3.97 -16.14 -8.68
C LEU A 80 3.17 -14.90 -9.07
N THR A 81 3.84 -13.82 -9.51
CA THR A 81 3.16 -12.60 -9.96
C THR A 81 2.20 -12.90 -11.10
N ALA A 82 2.64 -13.65 -12.10
CA ALA A 82 1.79 -14.05 -13.22
C ALA A 82 0.60 -14.93 -12.77
N ALA A 83 0.83 -15.84 -11.82
CA ALA A 83 -0.23 -16.69 -11.26
C ALA A 83 -1.29 -15.87 -10.48
N VAL A 84 -0.86 -14.91 -9.66
CA VAL A 84 -1.73 -14.00 -8.90
C VAL A 84 -2.57 -13.16 -9.85
N VAL A 85 -1.96 -12.51 -10.84
CA VAL A 85 -2.66 -11.69 -11.84
C VAL A 85 -3.69 -12.52 -12.59
N ARG A 86 -3.32 -13.73 -13.06
CA ARG A 86 -4.27 -14.64 -13.73
C ARG A 86 -5.42 -15.04 -12.81
N GLY A 87 -5.16 -15.26 -11.52
CA GLY A 87 -6.19 -15.57 -10.52
C GLY A 87 -7.19 -14.43 -10.36
N LEU A 88 -6.70 -13.20 -10.17
CA LEU A 88 -7.53 -12.00 -10.02
C LEU A 88 -8.41 -11.76 -11.26
N LEU A 89 -7.82 -11.74 -12.45
CA LEU A 89 -8.57 -11.47 -13.68
C LEU A 89 -9.62 -12.55 -13.98
N ARG A 90 -9.33 -13.83 -13.67
CA ARG A 90 -10.28 -14.91 -13.85
C ARG A 90 -11.50 -14.78 -12.94
N SER A 91 -11.32 -14.23 -11.74
CA SER A 91 -12.43 -13.97 -10.81
C SER A 91 -13.39 -12.90 -11.33
N ARG A 92 -12.97 -12.05 -12.28
CA ARG A 92 -13.76 -10.96 -12.86
C ARG A 92 -13.54 -10.79 -14.36
N HIS A 93 -14.13 -11.69 -15.14
CA HIS A 93 -13.96 -11.77 -16.59
C HIS A 93 -14.41 -10.53 -17.39
N SER A 94 -15.29 -9.68 -16.83
CA SER A 94 -15.86 -8.49 -17.50
C SER A 94 -15.35 -7.15 -16.94
N GLY A 95 -14.24 -7.15 -16.19
CA GLY A 95 -13.79 -5.96 -15.47
C GLY A 95 -14.44 -5.82 -14.09
N GLY A 96 -13.98 -4.84 -13.30
CA GLY A 96 -14.53 -4.54 -11.98
C GLY A 96 -13.49 -4.11 -10.95
N THR A 97 -13.97 -3.62 -9.81
CA THR A 97 -13.16 -3.05 -8.72
C THR A 97 -12.65 -4.09 -7.72
N PHE A 98 -11.35 -4.37 -7.63
CA PHE A 98 -10.86 -5.25 -6.56
C PHE A 98 -10.70 -4.48 -5.25
N HIS A 99 -11.02 -5.12 -4.12
CA HIS A 99 -10.51 -4.63 -2.85
C HIS A 99 -9.02 -4.96 -2.74
N ILE A 100 -8.25 -4.11 -2.07
CA ILE A 100 -6.82 -4.38 -1.83
C ILE A 100 -6.60 -5.65 -0.99
N GLU A 101 -7.61 -6.10 -0.24
CA GLU A 101 -7.57 -7.39 0.46
C GLU A 101 -7.66 -8.57 -0.50
N ASP A 102 -8.51 -8.51 -1.54
CA ASP A 102 -8.61 -9.55 -2.57
C ASP A 102 -7.24 -9.83 -3.23
N VAL A 103 -6.47 -8.77 -3.47
CA VAL A 103 -5.11 -8.87 -4.02
C VAL A 103 -4.17 -9.56 -3.03
N GLN A 104 -4.26 -9.23 -1.74
CA GLN A 104 -3.43 -9.83 -0.69
C GLN A 104 -3.76 -11.32 -0.52
N ASP A 105 -5.04 -11.67 -0.47
CA ASP A 105 -5.51 -13.04 -0.34
C ASP A 105 -5.06 -13.89 -1.53
N GLN A 106 -5.10 -13.33 -2.74
CA GLN A 106 -4.61 -14.02 -3.92
C GLN A 106 -3.07 -14.21 -3.90
N VAL A 107 -2.31 -13.26 -3.34
CA VAL A 107 -0.86 -13.40 -3.13
C VAL A 107 -0.56 -14.52 -2.12
N GLU A 108 -1.28 -14.55 -1.00
CA GLU A 108 -1.13 -15.58 0.04
C GLU A 108 -1.47 -16.97 -0.51
N LEU A 109 -2.57 -17.08 -1.25
CA LEU A 109 -2.95 -18.32 -1.92
C LEU A 109 -1.90 -18.75 -2.95
N GLY A 110 -1.33 -17.81 -3.70
CA GLY A 110 -0.25 -18.07 -4.66
C GLY A 110 1.00 -18.63 -3.98
N LEU A 111 1.44 -18.00 -2.88
CA LEU A 111 2.60 -18.45 -2.09
C LEU A 111 2.37 -19.84 -1.48
N MET A 112 1.18 -20.09 -0.93
CA MET A 112 0.84 -21.41 -0.36
C MET A 112 0.80 -22.51 -1.42
N ARG A 113 0.23 -22.25 -2.60
CA ARG A 113 0.20 -23.21 -3.72
C ARG A 113 1.57 -23.47 -4.32
N GLY A 114 2.45 -22.48 -4.30
CA GLY A 114 3.85 -22.63 -4.72
C GLY A 114 4.74 -23.35 -3.69
N GLY A 115 4.21 -23.75 -2.53
CA GLY A 115 4.98 -24.39 -1.47
C GLY A 115 5.90 -23.43 -0.69
N HIS A 116 5.82 -22.12 -0.94
CA HIS A 116 6.64 -21.11 -0.27
C HIS A 116 6.05 -20.72 1.10
N HIS A 117 5.84 -21.69 1.98
CA HIS A 117 5.14 -21.51 3.26
C HIS A 117 5.85 -20.53 4.21
N GLU A 118 7.18 -20.55 4.24
CA GLU A 118 7.99 -19.62 5.02
C GLU A 118 7.88 -18.18 4.52
N VAL A 119 7.86 -17.98 3.20
CA VAL A 119 7.65 -16.67 2.56
C VAL A 119 6.21 -16.18 2.79
N ALA A 120 5.21 -17.06 2.75
CA ALA A 120 3.83 -16.73 3.07
C ALA A 120 3.69 -16.20 4.51
N ARG A 121 4.32 -16.88 5.48
CA ARG A 121 4.35 -16.40 6.88
C ARG A 121 5.02 -15.04 7.01
N ALA A 122 6.17 -14.84 6.36
CA ALA A 122 6.86 -13.56 6.37
C ALA A 122 6.04 -12.44 5.71
N TYR A 123 5.31 -12.75 4.64
CA TYR A 123 4.40 -11.82 3.97
C TYR A 123 3.26 -11.36 4.90
N VAL A 124 2.61 -12.29 5.61
CA VAL A 124 1.54 -11.99 6.57
C VAL A 124 2.06 -11.06 7.68
N LEU A 125 3.21 -11.39 8.28
CA LEU A 125 3.83 -10.54 9.31
C LEU A 125 4.20 -9.15 8.77
N TYR A 126 4.68 -9.07 7.53
CA TYR A 126 4.99 -7.79 6.90
C TYR A 126 3.74 -6.93 6.67
N ARG A 127 2.61 -7.50 6.19
CA ARG A 127 1.37 -6.73 6.01
C ARG A 127 0.78 -6.25 7.34
N GLU A 128 0.91 -7.04 8.40
CA GLU A 128 0.46 -6.67 9.75
C GLU A 128 1.29 -5.50 10.28
N ARG A 129 2.62 -5.59 10.21
CA ARG A 129 3.51 -4.48 10.59
C ARG A 129 3.18 -3.20 9.84
N ARG A 130 2.97 -3.28 8.51
CA ARG A 130 2.57 -2.12 7.68
C ARG A 130 1.16 -1.60 8.01
N THR A 131 0.29 -2.44 8.56
CA THR A 131 -1.02 -2.00 9.05
C THR A 131 -0.88 -1.24 10.36
N GLN A 132 -0.06 -1.75 11.29
CA GLN A 132 0.25 -1.10 12.55
C GLN A 132 0.98 0.24 12.35
N GLU A 133 1.99 0.28 11.47
CA GLU A 133 2.72 1.53 11.14
C GLU A 133 1.77 2.62 10.63
N ARG A 134 0.82 2.26 9.76
CA ARG A 134 -0.19 3.21 9.26
C ARG A 134 -1.18 3.65 10.32
N ALA A 135 -1.56 2.75 11.23
CA ALA A 135 -2.43 3.12 12.36
C ALA A 135 -1.72 4.14 13.26
N ARG A 136 -0.45 3.90 13.59
CA ARG A 136 0.37 4.82 14.38
C ARG A 136 0.58 6.18 13.70
N GLN A 137 0.87 6.17 12.39
CA GLN A 137 0.98 7.41 11.61
C GLN A 137 -0.34 8.18 11.53
N ALA A 138 -1.48 7.49 11.46
CA ALA A 138 -2.79 8.15 11.46
C ALA A 138 -3.11 8.80 12.82
N GLU A 139 -2.66 8.22 13.93
CA GLU A 139 -2.75 8.83 15.26
C GLU A 139 -1.85 10.07 15.37
N GLU A 140 -0.60 9.97 14.92
CA GLU A 140 0.39 11.07 14.91
C GLU A 140 0.00 12.23 13.96
N GLN A 141 -0.77 11.95 12.90
CA GLN A 141 -1.25 12.93 11.92
C GLN A 141 -2.67 13.42 12.19
N THR A 142 -3.23 13.17 13.37
CA THR A 142 -4.48 13.85 13.77
C THR A 142 -4.19 15.35 13.79
N PRO A 143 -4.74 16.15 12.86
CA PRO A 143 -4.55 17.59 12.90
C PRO A 143 -5.00 18.10 14.27
N ALA A 144 -4.30 19.09 14.83
CA ALA A 144 -4.77 19.78 16.02
C ALA A 144 -6.26 20.09 15.82
N ALA A 145 -7.11 19.58 16.73
CA ALA A 145 -8.55 19.77 16.62
C ALA A 145 -8.81 21.26 16.34
N PRO A 146 -9.67 21.59 15.35
CA PRO A 146 -9.96 22.98 15.04
C PRO A 146 -10.30 23.71 16.34
N GLN A 147 -9.60 24.82 16.62
CA GLN A 147 -9.89 25.62 17.81
C GLN A 147 -11.31 26.15 17.67
N LEU A 148 -12.21 25.62 18.50
CA LEU A 148 -13.58 26.11 18.60
C LEU A 148 -13.54 27.49 19.22
N HIS A 149 -14.32 28.43 18.70
CA HIS A 149 -14.50 29.73 19.32
C HIS A 149 -15.90 29.85 19.89
N VAL A 150 -16.02 30.67 20.94
CA VAL A 150 -17.27 31.02 21.61
C VAL A 150 -17.37 32.53 21.73
N MET A 151 -18.59 33.06 21.79
CA MET A 151 -18.85 34.47 22.07
C MET A 151 -18.88 34.74 23.57
N ASP A 152 -17.96 35.56 24.08
CA ASP A 152 -17.93 36.05 25.46
C ASP A 152 -17.97 37.58 25.46
N GLY A 153 -18.98 38.18 26.11
CA GLY A 153 -19.16 39.64 26.15
C GLY A 153 -19.33 40.33 24.77
N GLY A 154 -19.65 39.57 23.71
CA GLY A 154 -19.73 40.07 22.34
C GLY A 154 -18.43 39.94 21.53
N GLU A 155 -17.36 39.43 22.14
CA GLU A 155 -16.10 39.11 21.47
C GLU A 155 -15.95 37.61 21.22
N ARG A 156 -15.28 37.24 20.12
CA ARG A 156 -15.04 35.85 19.74
C ARG A 156 -13.73 35.37 20.35
N VAL A 157 -13.81 34.47 21.33
CA VAL A 157 -12.67 33.97 22.12
C VAL A 157 -12.49 32.47 21.86
N ALA A 158 -11.24 31.99 21.84
CA ALA A 158 -10.98 30.56 21.72
C ALA A 158 -11.50 29.80 22.94
N LEU A 159 -12.20 28.68 22.70
CA LEU A 159 -12.75 27.83 23.74
C LEU A 159 -11.61 27.16 24.54
N ASP A 160 -11.53 27.50 25.82
CA ASP A 160 -10.62 26.82 26.75
C ASP A 160 -11.17 25.44 27.14
N LEU A 161 -10.73 24.43 26.38
CA LEU A 161 -11.09 23.03 26.61
C LEU A 161 -10.62 22.51 27.98
N ALA A 162 -9.48 22.99 28.48
CA ALA A 162 -8.95 22.55 29.78
C ALA A 162 -9.83 23.04 30.92
N ARG A 163 -10.24 24.31 30.86
CA ARG A 163 -11.21 24.89 31.81
C ARG A 163 -12.55 24.18 31.74
N LEU A 164 -13.08 23.91 30.54
CA LEU A 164 -14.35 23.20 30.38
C LEU A 164 -14.29 21.79 30.98
N GLN A 165 -13.23 21.03 30.70
CA GLN A 165 -13.04 19.69 31.26
C GLN A 165 -12.92 19.73 32.79
N SER A 166 -12.17 20.69 33.34
CA SER A 166 -12.06 20.91 34.79
C SER A 166 -13.42 21.24 35.43
N LEU A 167 -14.24 22.04 34.75
CA LEU A 167 -15.57 22.40 35.22
C LEU A 167 -16.51 21.19 35.23
N ILE A 168 -16.50 20.37 34.17
CA ILE A 168 -17.28 19.12 34.11
C ILE A 168 -16.80 18.13 35.19
N ALA A 169 -15.48 17.99 35.36
CA ALA A 169 -14.90 17.11 36.37
C ALA A 169 -15.29 17.55 37.79
N SER A 170 -15.19 18.85 38.10
CA SER A 170 -15.56 19.38 39.42
C SER A 170 -17.06 19.27 39.70
N ALA A 171 -17.92 19.43 38.68
CA ALA A 171 -19.36 19.21 38.80
C ALA A 171 -19.72 17.73 39.10
N CYS A 172 -18.88 16.77 38.71
CA CYS A 172 -19.09 15.35 38.99
C CYS A 172 -18.61 14.91 40.38
N VAL A 173 -17.89 15.77 41.12
CA VAL A 173 -17.39 15.45 42.45
C VAL A 173 -18.55 15.31 43.45
N GLY A 174 -18.56 14.23 44.22
CA GLY A 174 -19.55 14.00 45.29
C GLY A 174 -20.89 13.44 44.82
N LEU A 175 -21.07 13.13 43.53
CA LEU A 175 -22.31 12.59 42.97
C LEU A 175 -22.42 11.05 42.98
N GLY A 176 -21.43 10.35 43.55
CA GLY A 176 -21.41 8.88 43.66
C GLY A 176 -20.59 8.19 42.57
N SER A 177 -20.38 6.88 42.70
CA SER A 177 -19.53 6.07 41.80
C SER A 177 -20.10 5.85 40.41
N ASP A 178 -21.42 6.04 40.25
CA ASP A 178 -22.13 5.80 39.00
C ASP A 178 -22.02 7.00 38.03
N ILE A 179 -21.48 8.13 38.49
CA ILE A 179 -21.28 9.33 37.68
C ILE A 179 -19.81 9.49 37.34
N SER A 180 -19.52 9.52 36.04
CA SER A 180 -18.19 9.77 35.49
C SER A 180 -18.21 10.98 34.57
N ALA A 181 -17.21 11.85 34.71
CA ALA A 181 -17.05 13.04 33.88
C ALA A 181 -16.69 12.69 32.42
N GLN A 182 -16.00 11.56 32.20
CA GLN A 182 -15.45 11.20 30.90
C GLN A 182 -16.51 11.06 29.78
N PRO A 183 -17.61 10.31 29.97
CA PRO A 183 -18.68 10.22 28.98
C PRO A 183 -19.33 11.58 28.68
N ILE A 184 -19.50 12.42 29.69
CA ILE A 184 -20.10 13.76 29.56
C ILE A 184 -19.20 14.64 28.69
N VAL A 185 -17.89 14.66 28.97
CA VAL A 185 -16.91 15.39 28.15
C VAL A 185 -16.94 14.88 26.71
N ALA A 186 -16.91 13.56 26.50
CA ALA A 186 -16.91 12.98 25.15
C ALA A 186 -18.16 13.38 24.33
N GLU A 187 -19.34 13.29 24.93
CA GLU A 187 -20.59 13.67 24.27
C GLU A 187 -20.68 15.19 24.04
N THR A 188 -20.20 16.01 24.98
CA THR A 188 -20.14 17.46 24.82
C THR A 188 -19.24 17.83 23.64
N MET A 189 -18.02 17.28 23.57
CA MET A 189 -17.07 17.55 22.48
C MET A 189 -17.62 17.17 21.11
N ARG A 190 -18.43 16.12 21.04
CA ARG A 190 -19.03 15.65 19.79
C ARG A 190 -20.09 16.59 19.22
N ASN A 191 -20.76 17.34 20.09
CA ASN A 191 -21.88 18.21 19.75
C ASN A 191 -21.51 19.71 19.75
N LEU A 192 -20.22 20.05 19.92
CA LEU A 192 -19.75 21.43 19.80
C LEU A 192 -19.54 21.80 18.33
N TYR A 193 -19.98 23.01 17.99
CA TYR A 193 -19.78 23.65 16.70
C TYR A 193 -19.13 25.01 16.93
N ASP A 194 -18.35 25.48 15.96
CA ASP A 194 -17.69 26.79 16.02
C ASP A 194 -18.74 27.91 15.89
N GLY A 195 -18.80 28.84 16.85
CA GLY A 195 -19.85 29.86 16.92
C GLY A 195 -19.81 30.70 18.19
#